data_AF-A0A812KA23-F1
#
_entry.id   AF-A0A812KA23-F1
#
_cell.length_a   1.000
_cell.length_b   1.000
_cell.length_c   1.000
_cell.angle_alpha   90.00
_cell.angle_beta   90.00
_cell.angle_gamma   90.00
#
_symmetry.space_group_name_H-M   'P 1'
#
loop_
_entity.id
_entity.type
_entity.pdbx_description
1 polymer ?
#
loop_
_entity_poly.entity_id
_entity_poly.type
_entity_poly.pdbx_seq_one_letter_code
_entity_poly.pdbx_strand_id
1 'polypeptide(L)'
;MAMASEAIVKVKEIQKGSQEGRKQWGLWCDTRGNGVRDPSKHTPEFLEEFVAQYNAGGRLESPAPEKVETLAELVKTGQRNSHHWQQAWTLYCQRFGHGVNDPYKHNSAFLVGFMDFLAYRGCMAMYGSVLDAGYNYWDWNESYDPRKDSLVQKIKAMQRSNEEAKRQWWQFCDNRQGGIRDPTRHDVRVLQEFLNEQGSS
;
A
#
# COMPACT_ATOMS: atom_id res chain seq x y z
N MET A 1 -5.15 0.10 -28.64
CA MET A 1 -6.07 -0.60 -27.71
C MET A 1 -6.35 -2.04 -28.17
N ALA A 2 -5.32 -2.90 -28.30
CA ALA A 2 -5.51 -4.31 -28.76
C ALA A 2 -4.70 -5.36 -27.95
N MET A 3 -3.87 -4.95 -26.98
CA MET A 3 -2.94 -5.87 -26.30
C MET A 3 -3.55 -6.60 -25.10
N ALA A 4 -4.55 -6.01 -24.43
CA ALA A 4 -5.13 -6.55 -23.19
C ALA A 4 -5.80 -7.93 -23.38
N SER A 5 -6.38 -8.21 -24.54
CA SER A 5 -7.04 -9.50 -24.80
C SER A 5 -6.05 -10.65 -25.00
N GLU A 6 -4.87 -10.38 -25.57
CA GLU A 6 -3.90 -11.43 -25.90
C GLU A 6 -3.19 -11.97 -24.65
N ALA A 7 -2.78 -11.08 -23.73
CA ALA A 7 -2.11 -11.48 -22.49
C ALA A 7 -3.02 -12.31 -21.58
N ILE A 8 -4.31 -11.97 -21.51
CA ILE A 8 -5.33 -12.74 -20.78
C ILE A 8 -5.45 -14.16 -21.34
N VAL A 9 -5.45 -14.32 -22.67
CA VAL A 9 -5.55 -15.62 -23.34
C VAL A 9 -4.35 -16.48 -23.00
N LYS A 10 -3.12 -15.94 -23.11
CA LYS A 10 -1.88 -16.67 -22.79
C LYS A 10 -1.85 -17.17 -21.34
N VAL A 11 -2.27 -16.33 -20.39
CA VAL A 11 -2.34 -16.74 -18.98
C VAL A 11 -3.38 -17.86 -18.79
N LYS A 12 -4.55 -17.77 -19.44
CA LYS A 12 -5.57 -18.83 -19.40
C LYS A 12 -5.09 -20.13 -20.04
N GLU A 13 -4.28 -20.07 -21.10
CA GLU A 13 -3.64 -21.23 -21.71
C GLU A 13 -2.61 -21.87 -20.77
N ILE A 14 -1.76 -21.08 -20.13
CA ILE A 14 -0.80 -21.56 -19.11
C ILE A 14 -1.53 -22.24 -17.95
N GLN A 15 -2.63 -21.64 -17.46
CA GLN A 15 -3.48 -22.22 -16.43
C GLN A 15 -4.12 -23.54 -16.88
N LYS A 16 -4.57 -23.65 -18.14
CA LYS A 16 -5.18 -24.90 -18.64
C LYS A 16 -4.14 -25.97 -18.94
N GLY A 17 -2.97 -25.58 -19.43
CA GLY A 17 -1.94 -26.47 -19.97
C GLY A 17 -1.13 -27.22 -18.91
N SER A 18 -1.06 -26.75 -17.66
CA SER A 18 -0.35 -27.48 -16.61
C SER A 18 -0.79 -27.13 -15.20
N GLN A 19 -0.69 -28.10 -14.28
CA GLN A 19 -0.85 -27.86 -12.84
C GLN A 19 0.24 -26.91 -12.32
N GLU A 20 1.46 -27.02 -12.85
CA GLU A 20 2.56 -26.11 -12.50
C GLU A 20 2.27 -24.68 -12.94
N GLY A 21 1.74 -24.47 -14.15
CA GLY A 21 1.32 -23.14 -14.62
C GLY A 21 0.24 -22.51 -13.74
N ARG A 22 -0.74 -23.30 -13.27
CA ARG A 22 -1.71 -22.81 -12.26
C ARG A 22 -1.04 -22.43 -10.95
N LYS A 23 -0.11 -23.26 -10.46
CA LYS A 23 0.62 -23.00 -9.22
C LYS A 23 1.45 -21.73 -9.32
N GLN A 24 2.22 -21.57 -10.40
CA GLN A 24 3.05 -20.41 -10.66
C GLN A 24 2.22 -19.12 -10.81
N TRP A 25 1.09 -19.19 -11.51
CA TRP A 25 0.16 -18.06 -11.57
C TRP A 25 -0.39 -17.69 -10.20
N GLY A 26 -0.76 -18.70 -9.40
CA GLY A 26 -1.19 -18.51 -8.03
C GLY A 26 -0.15 -17.76 -7.21
N LEU A 27 1.10 -18.23 -7.20
CA LEU A 27 2.22 -17.59 -6.49
C LEU A 27 2.52 -16.18 -7.00
N TRP A 28 2.40 -15.95 -8.31
CA TRP A 28 2.59 -14.63 -8.91
C TRP A 28 1.54 -13.63 -8.43
N CYS A 29 0.26 -14.02 -8.46
CA CYS A 29 -0.84 -13.22 -7.93
C CYS A 29 -0.73 -13.01 -6.42
N ASP A 30 -0.33 -14.04 -5.69
CA ASP A 30 -0.13 -13.99 -4.24
C ASP A 30 0.99 -13.01 -3.87
N THR A 31 2.07 -12.93 -4.67
CA THR A 31 3.24 -12.08 -4.37
C THR A 31 3.08 -10.65 -4.88
N ARG A 32 2.46 -10.46 -6.05
CA ARG A 32 2.44 -9.18 -6.78
C ARG A 32 1.04 -8.68 -7.13
N GLY A 33 0.06 -9.58 -7.20
CA GLY A 33 -1.31 -9.31 -7.66
C GLY A 33 -2.34 -9.17 -6.54
N ASN A 34 -1.90 -8.94 -5.30
CA ASN A 34 -2.75 -8.82 -4.12
C ASN A 34 -3.73 -10.00 -3.93
N GLY A 35 -3.30 -11.21 -4.33
CA GLY A 35 -4.11 -12.42 -4.26
C GLY A 35 -5.27 -12.50 -5.27
N VAL A 36 -5.46 -11.50 -6.14
CA VAL A 36 -6.47 -11.55 -7.20
C VAL A 36 -6.01 -12.52 -8.27
N ARG A 37 -6.75 -13.60 -8.51
CA ARG A 37 -6.33 -14.68 -9.44
C ARG A 37 -7.01 -14.67 -10.80
N ASP A 38 -8.01 -13.82 -11.00
CA ASP A 38 -8.66 -13.63 -12.29
C ASP A 38 -7.75 -12.80 -13.21
N PRO A 39 -7.21 -13.36 -14.32
CA PRO A 39 -6.36 -12.62 -15.24
C PRO A 39 -7.02 -11.37 -15.81
N SER A 40 -8.35 -11.37 -15.94
CA SER A 40 -9.12 -10.24 -16.49
C SER A 40 -9.19 -9.03 -15.55
N LYS A 41 -8.72 -9.17 -14.30
CA LYS A 41 -8.68 -8.11 -13.29
C LYS A 41 -7.32 -7.42 -13.17
N HIS A 42 -6.32 -7.87 -13.92
CA HIS A 42 -4.97 -7.32 -13.91
C HIS A 42 -4.69 -6.48 -15.15
N THR A 43 -3.67 -5.62 -15.07
CA THR A 43 -3.24 -4.81 -16.21
C THR A 43 -2.50 -5.68 -17.25
N PRO A 44 -2.45 -5.28 -18.52
CA PRO A 44 -1.72 -6.00 -19.56
C PRO A 44 -0.25 -6.22 -19.19
N GLU A 45 0.39 -5.21 -18.61
CA GLU A 45 1.80 -5.24 -18.22
C GLU A 45 2.06 -6.34 -17.17
N PHE A 46 1.17 -6.43 -16.16
CA PHE A 46 1.25 -7.46 -15.12
C PHE A 46 1.15 -8.89 -15.69
N LEU A 47 0.26 -9.08 -16.68
CA LEU A 47 0.05 -10.37 -17.33
C LEU A 47 1.23 -10.73 -18.24
N GLU A 48 1.76 -9.76 -18.98
CA GLU A 48 2.91 -9.94 -19.86
C GLU A 48 4.18 -10.27 -19.07
N GLU A 49 4.42 -9.60 -17.94
CA GLU A 49 5.53 -9.93 -17.05
C GLU A 49 5.49 -11.38 -16.55
N PHE A 50 4.30 -11.84 -16.13
CA PHE A 50 4.12 -13.24 -15.72
C PHE A 50 4.43 -14.20 -16.87
N VAL A 51 3.85 -13.97 -18.05
CA VAL A 51 4.04 -14.84 -19.22
C VAL A 51 5.51 -14.90 -19.63
N ALA A 52 6.19 -13.75 -19.63
CA ALA A 52 7.61 -13.66 -19.94
C ALA A 52 8.46 -14.44 -18.93
N GLN A 53 8.22 -14.27 -17.62
CA GLN A 53 8.95 -14.99 -16.58
C GLN A 53 8.72 -16.51 -16.65
N TYR A 54 7.46 -16.93 -16.83
CA TYR A 54 7.08 -18.34 -16.90
C TYR A 54 7.73 -19.05 -18.09
N ASN A 55 7.70 -18.42 -19.27
CA ASN A 55 8.30 -18.93 -20.50
C ASN A 55 9.84 -18.94 -20.46
N ALA A 56 10.45 -17.97 -19.76
CA ALA A 56 11.89 -17.96 -19.50
C ALA A 56 12.35 -19.07 -18.53
N GLY A 57 11.41 -19.88 -17.99
CA GLY A 57 11.71 -20.94 -17.04
C GLY A 57 11.83 -20.47 -15.60
N GLY A 58 11.55 -19.18 -15.31
CA GLY A 58 11.49 -18.68 -13.95
C GLY A 58 10.38 -19.39 -13.17
N ARG A 59 10.70 -19.83 -11.96
CA ARG A 59 9.74 -20.45 -11.03
C ARG A 59 9.81 -19.72 -9.72
N LEU A 60 8.65 -19.28 -9.23
CA LEU A 60 8.49 -18.75 -7.89
C LEU A 60 8.51 -19.90 -6.89
N GLU A 61 9.25 -19.70 -5.80
CA GLU A 61 9.20 -20.58 -4.65
C GLU A 61 7.90 -20.36 -3.88
N SER A 62 7.36 -21.45 -3.34
CA SER A 62 6.27 -21.34 -2.39
C SER A 62 6.82 -20.70 -1.11
N PRO A 63 6.10 -19.74 -0.51
CA PRO A 63 6.49 -19.21 0.79
C PRO A 63 6.70 -20.36 1.79
N ALA A 64 7.77 -20.27 2.57
CA ALA A 64 8.18 -21.32 3.50
C ALA A 64 7.02 -21.71 4.44
N PRO A 65 6.82 -23.01 4.72
CA PRO A 65 5.74 -23.49 5.59
C PRO A 65 5.70 -22.76 6.95
N GLU A 66 6.86 -22.49 7.53
CA GLU A 66 7.05 -21.75 8.79
C GLU A 66 6.40 -20.35 8.75
N LYS A 67 6.49 -19.65 7.61
CA LYS A 67 5.86 -18.34 7.43
C LYS A 67 4.34 -18.45 7.45
N VAL A 68 3.77 -19.49 6.85
CA VAL A 68 2.32 -19.71 6.85
C VAL A 68 1.82 -20.05 8.25
N GLU A 69 2.52 -20.92 8.98
CA GLU A 69 2.17 -21.29 10.36
C GLU A 69 2.18 -20.07 11.29
N THR A 70 3.22 -19.25 11.22
CA THR A 70 3.36 -18.05 12.07
C THR A 70 2.22 -17.05 11.80
N LEU A 71 1.87 -16.85 10.52
CA LEU A 71 0.77 -15.95 10.12
C LEU A 71 -0.61 -16.52 10.50
N ALA A 72 -0.80 -17.84 10.34
CA ALA A 72 -2.04 -18.50 10.73
C ALA A 72 -2.25 -18.42 12.26
N GLU A 73 -1.21 -18.63 13.06
CA GLU A 73 -1.30 -18.45 14.52
C GLU A 73 -1.55 -17.01 14.94
N LEU A 74 -1.03 -16.01 14.21
CA LEU A 74 -1.38 -14.61 14.45
C LEU A 74 -2.87 -14.37 14.26
N VAL A 75 -3.44 -14.86 13.15
CA VAL A 75 -4.89 -14.75 12.90
C VAL A 75 -5.70 -15.50 13.96
N LYS A 76 -5.28 -16.72 14.36
CA LYS A 76 -5.89 -17.47 15.47
C LYS A 76 -5.85 -16.69 16.78
N THR A 77 -4.73 -16.05 17.09
CA THR A 77 -4.56 -15.25 18.31
C THR A 77 -5.52 -14.07 18.30
N GLY A 78 -5.68 -13.39 17.17
CA GLY A 78 -6.71 -12.35 16.99
C GLY A 78 -8.14 -12.89 17.14
N GLN A 79 -8.45 -14.05 16.54
CA GLN A 79 -9.77 -14.71 16.68
C GLN A 79 -10.11 -15.04 18.15
N ARG A 80 -9.11 -15.48 18.94
CA ARG A 80 -9.31 -15.86 20.36
C ARG A 80 -9.50 -14.64 21.27
N ASN A 81 -8.86 -13.52 20.96
CA ASN A 81 -8.75 -12.38 21.89
C ASN A 81 -9.59 -11.16 21.49
N SER A 82 -10.11 -11.09 20.27
CA SER A 82 -10.89 -9.93 19.80
C SER A 82 -12.11 -10.35 18.98
N HIS A 83 -13.30 -10.01 19.49
CA HIS A 83 -14.56 -10.26 18.79
C HIS A 83 -14.62 -9.51 17.45
N HIS A 84 -14.15 -8.26 17.39
CA HIS A 84 -14.08 -7.50 16.14
C HIS A 84 -13.11 -8.10 15.14
N TRP A 85 -11.98 -8.64 15.60
CA TRP A 85 -11.06 -9.37 14.73
C TRP A 85 -11.72 -10.64 14.17
N GLN A 86 -12.35 -11.44 15.03
CA GLN A 86 -13.06 -12.66 14.61
C GLN A 86 -14.15 -12.34 13.56
N GLN A 87 -14.92 -11.28 13.78
CA GLN A 87 -15.96 -10.84 12.85
C GLN A 87 -15.35 -10.33 11.54
N ALA A 88 -14.31 -9.49 11.61
CA ALA A 88 -13.64 -8.96 10.43
C ALA A 88 -13.01 -10.08 9.60
N TRP A 89 -12.37 -11.06 10.23
CA TRP A 89 -11.83 -12.24 9.56
C TRP A 89 -12.94 -13.05 8.88
N THR A 90 -14.05 -13.30 9.58
CA THR A 90 -15.19 -14.04 9.00
C THR A 90 -15.72 -13.35 7.74
N LEU A 91 -15.90 -12.03 7.78
CA LEU A 91 -16.33 -11.23 6.63
C LEU A 91 -15.29 -11.23 5.51
N TYR A 92 -14.00 -11.12 5.86
CA TYR A 92 -12.91 -11.18 4.90
C TYR A 92 -12.87 -12.54 4.18
N CYS A 93 -13.01 -13.65 4.91
CA CYS A 93 -13.10 -14.99 4.36
C CYS A 93 -14.36 -15.20 3.50
N GLN A 94 -15.52 -14.66 3.89
CA GLN A 94 -16.70 -14.69 3.04
C GLN A 94 -16.48 -13.96 1.71
N ARG A 95 -15.77 -12.81 1.75
CA ARG A 95 -15.56 -11.97 0.58
C ARG A 95 -14.47 -12.48 -0.35
N PHE A 96 -13.35 -12.95 0.20
CA PHE A 96 -12.13 -13.27 -0.56
C PHE A 96 -11.70 -14.73 -0.43
N GLY A 97 -12.12 -15.43 0.62
CA GLY A 97 -11.68 -16.79 0.96
C GLY A 97 -12.75 -17.87 0.78
N HIS A 98 -13.80 -17.61 -0.01
CA HIS A 98 -14.92 -18.54 -0.26
C HIS A 98 -15.62 -19.07 1.00
N GLY A 99 -15.63 -18.28 2.08
CA GLY A 99 -16.23 -18.65 3.36
C GLY A 99 -15.38 -19.60 4.21
N VAL A 100 -14.15 -19.93 3.80
CA VAL A 100 -13.25 -20.78 4.59
C VAL A 100 -12.64 -19.96 5.73
N ASN A 101 -13.07 -20.22 6.96
CA ASN A 101 -12.65 -19.43 8.14
C ASN A 101 -11.41 -19.98 8.87
N ASP A 102 -10.88 -21.13 8.46
CA ASP A 102 -9.69 -21.72 9.06
C ASP A 102 -8.41 -21.08 8.47
N PRO A 103 -7.60 -20.34 9.26
CA PRO A 103 -6.41 -19.65 8.75
C PRO A 103 -5.37 -20.59 8.12
N TYR A 104 -5.28 -21.83 8.61
CA TYR A 104 -4.35 -22.84 8.09
C TYR A 104 -4.69 -23.37 6.70
N LYS A 105 -5.90 -23.07 6.19
CA LYS A 105 -6.32 -23.42 4.83
C LYS A 105 -5.98 -22.34 3.81
N HIS A 106 -5.35 -21.25 4.23
CA HIS A 106 -4.97 -20.13 3.39
C HIS A 106 -3.45 -20.04 3.24
N ASN A 107 -2.99 -19.48 2.13
CA ASN A 107 -1.57 -19.22 1.91
C ASN A 107 -1.11 -17.94 2.63
N SER A 108 0.20 -17.71 2.68
CA SER A 108 0.75 -16.53 3.36
C SER A 108 0.26 -15.21 2.78
N ALA A 109 0.03 -15.12 1.47
CA ALA A 109 -0.42 -13.90 0.83
C ALA A 109 -1.83 -13.49 1.25
N PHE A 110 -2.73 -14.46 1.37
CA PHE A 110 -4.08 -14.24 1.86
C PHE A 110 -4.08 -13.79 3.32
N LEU A 111 -3.23 -14.41 4.15
CA LEU A 111 -3.08 -14.04 5.55
C LEU A 111 -2.49 -12.62 5.70
N VAL A 112 -1.50 -12.26 4.89
CA VAL A 112 -0.95 -10.90 4.81
C VAL A 112 -2.00 -9.91 4.31
N GLY A 113 -2.73 -10.25 3.25
CA GLY A 113 -3.78 -9.40 2.70
C GLY A 113 -4.89 -9.06 3.71
N PHE A 114 -5.18 -9.96 4.65
CA PHE A 114 -6.08 -9.67 5.76
C PHE A 114 -5.49 -8.68 6.77
N MET A 115 -4.20 -8.83 7.11
CA MET A 115 -3.51 -7.88 8.00
C MET A 115 -3.47 -6.48 7.39
N ASP A 116 -3.12 -6.38 6.11
CA ASP A 116 -3.10 -5.10 5.38
C ASP A 116 -4.48 -4.48 5.32
N PHE A 117 -5.52 -5.28 5.08
CA PHE A 117 -6.91 -4.81 5.11
C PHE A 117 -7.27 -4.21 6.48
N LEU A 118 -6.96 -4.92 7.58
CA LEU A 118 -7.23 -4.42 8.92
C LEU A 118 -6.42 -3.16 9.24
N ALA A 119 -5.12 -3.14 8.92
CA ALA A 119 -4.25 -2.00 9.14
C ALA A 119 -4.74 -0.78 8.37
N TYR A 120 -5.04 -0.93 7.08
CA TYR A 120 -5.60 0.13 6.24
C TYR A 120 -6.92 0.68 6.80
N ARG A 121 -7.85 -0.20 7.18
CA ARG A 121 -9.13 0.21 7.79
C ARG A 121 -8.91 0.95 9.11
N GLY A 122 -8.01 0.47 9.95
CA GLY A 122 -7.64 1.12 11.21
C GLY A 122 -7.03 2.50 10.98
N CYS A 123 -6.07 2.61 10.06
CA CYS A 123 -5.52 3.90 9.62
C CYS A 123 -6.64 4.82 9.12
N MET A 124 -7.46 4.39 8.16
CA MET A 124 -8.55 5.22 7.61
C MET A 124 -9.56 5.66 8.68
N ALA A 125 -9.89 4.80 9.64
CA ALA A 125 -10.79 5.15 10.74
C ALA A 125 -10.17 6.20 11.68
N MET A 126 -8.87 6.11 11.96
CA MET A 126 -8.14 7.12 12.73
C MET A 126 -7.94 8.42 11.96
N TYR A 127 -7.83 8.34 10.62
CA TYR A 127 -7.70 9.49 9.72
C TYR A 127 -9.05 10.10 9.30
N GLY A 128 -10.17 9.63 9.86
CA GLY A 128 -11.55 10.07 9.57
C GLY A 128 -11.90 11.50 10.01
N SER A 129 -10.99 12.46 9.80
CA SER A 129 -11.21 13.92 9.81
C SER A 129 -10.21 14.73 8.97
N VAL A 130 -9.23 14.09 8.30
CA VAL A 130 -8.12 14.80 7.61
C VAL A 130 -8.31 14.87 6.09
N LEU A 131 -9.54 14.86 5.59
CA LEU A 131 -9.86 15.11 4.17
C LEU A 131 -9.77 16.59 3.75
N ASP A 132 -8.87 17.35 4.38
CA ASP A 132 -8.50 18.73 3.98
C ASP A 132 -6.97 18.95 3.87
N ALA A 133 -6.14 17.97 4.21
CA ALA A 133 -4.69 18.11 4.08
C ALA A 133 -4.18 17.13 3.02
N GLY A 134 -3.95 17.63 1.80
CA GLY A 134 -3.50 16.89 0.62
C GLY A 134 -2.17 16.15 0.78
N TYR A 135 -2.14 15.12 1.59
CA TYR A 135 -1.06 14.13 1.68
C TYR A 135 -1.42 12.94 0.78
N ASN A 136 -0.72 12.82 -0.34
CA ASN A 136 -0.69 11.56 -1.09
C ASN A 136 0.11 10.55 -0.28
N TYR A 137 -0.60 9.70 0.46
CA TYR A 137 -0.08 8.54 1.20
C TYR A 137 0.37 7.41 0.24
N TRP A 138 1.35 7.70 -0.62
CA TRP A 138 2.07 6.69 -1.42
C TRP A 138 3.59 6.85 -1.36
N ASP A 139 4.11 7.59 -0.38
CA ASP A 139 5.55 7.79 -0.21
C ASP A 139 5.95 7.51 1.25
N TRP A 140 6.02 6.23 1.61
CA TRP A 140 6.60 5.80 2.89
C TRP A 140 7.57 4.66 2.67
N ASN A 141 8.80 5.00 2.26
CA ASN A 141 9.98 4.49 2.92
C ASN A 141 11.20 5.37 2.58
N GLU A 142 11.77 6.03 3.60
CA GLU A 142 13.23 6.30 3.81
C GLU A 142 13.53 7.57 4.65
N SER A 143 12.58 8.48 4.93
CA SER A 143 12.89 9.69 5.75
C SER A 143 11.80 10.13 6.74
N TYR A 144 11.29 9.24 7.60
CA TYR A 144 10.56 9.72 8.77
C TYR A 144 11.53 10.42 9.74
N ASP A 145 11.66 11.74 9.60
CA ASP A 145 12.32 12.61 10.59
C ASP A 145 11.24 13.33 11.40
N PRO A 146 11.03 12.96 12.69
CA PRO A 146 10.09 13.63 13.58
C PRO A 146 10.29 15.16 13.65
N ARG A 147 11.51 15.64 13.44
CA ARG A 147 11.82 17.07 13.40
C ARG A 147 11.23 17.73 12.17
N LYS A 148 11.37 17.08 10.99
CA LYS A 148 10.74 17.55 9.74
C LYS A 148 9.23 17.66 9.92
N ASP A 149 8.61 16.63 10.47
CA ASP A 149 7.16 16.62 10.68
C ASP A 149 6.70 17.78 11.58
N SER A 150 7.42 18.02 12.69
CA SER A 150 7.12 19.15 13.58
C SER A 150 7.20 20.52 12.89
N LEU A 151 8.16 20.70 11.96
CA LEU A 151 8.34 21.95 11.21
C LEU A 151 7.27 22.10 10.12
N VAL A 152 6.96 21.01 9.42
CA VAL A 152 5.87 20.96 8.43
C VAL A 152 4.54 21.32 9.10
N GLN A 153 4.25 20.76 10.27
CA GLN A 153 3.04 21.06 11.02
C GLN A 153 2.97 22.54 11.43
N LYS A 154 4.07 23.14 11.89
CA LYS A 154 4.15 24.58 12.22
C LYS A 154 3.85 25.47 11.02
N ILE A 155 4.47 25.20 9.88
CA ILE A 155 4.25 25.99 8.65
C ILE A 155 2.81 25.82 8.16
N LYS A 156 2.26 24.60 8.20
CA LYS A 156 0.86 24.35 7.84
C LYS A 156 -0.14 25.03 8.80
N ALA A 157 0.15 25.03 10.10
CA ALA A 157 -0.66 25.76 11.08
C ALA A 157 -0.65 27.27 10.78
N MET A 158 0.54 27.82 10.53
CA MET A 158 0.71 29.23 10.12
C MET A 158 -0.07 29.55 8.83
N GLN A 159 0.03 28.71 7.81
CA GLN A 159 -0.66 28.89 6.53
C GLN A 159 -2.19 28.96 6.69
N ARG A 160 -2.74 28.24 7.68
CA ARG A 160 -4.17 28.23 7.98
C ARG A 160 -4.61 29.39 8.87
N SER A 161 -3.72 29.87 9.74
CA SER A 161 -4.08 30.91 10.72
C SER A 161 -3.86 32.34 10.22
N ASN A 162 -2.98 32.55 9.23
CA ASN A 162 -2.60 33.89 8.77
C ASN A 162 -2.33 33.92 7.26
N GLU A 163 -3.20 34.60 6.52
CA GLU A 163 -3.07 34.76 5.05
C GLU A 163 -1.83 35.56 4.66
N GLU A 164 -1.35 36.50 5.49
CA GLU A 164 -0.11 37.22 5.23
C GLU A 164 1.11 36.31 5.35
N ALA A 165 1.19 35.53 6.43
CA ALA A 165 2.29 34.59 6.62
C ALA A 165 2.26 33.45 5.58
N LYS A 166 1.07 33.06 5.11
CA LYS A 166 0.90 32.15 3.96
C LYS A 166 1.47 32.74 2.67
N ARG A 167 1.20 34.02 2.38
CA ARG A 167 1.80 34.73 1.24
C ARG A 167 3.32 34.78 1.34
N GLN A 168 3.86 35.02 2.54
CA GLN A 168 5.30 35.05 2.78
C GLN A 168 5.94 33.68 2.54
N TRP A 169 5.30 32.58 2.95
CA TRP A 169 5.76 31.23 2.59
C TRP A 169 5.72 31.00 1.08
N TRP A 170 4.64 31.41 0.39
CA TRP A 170 4.56 31.27 -1.07
C TRP A 170 5.66 32.05 -1.79
N GLN A 171 5.92 33.29 -1.37
CA GLN A 171 7.01 34.11 -1.91
C GLN A 171 8.38 33.48 -1.63
N PHE A 172 8.59 32.94 -0.44
CA PHE A 172 9.82 32.21 -0.10
C PHE A 172 10.04 31.00 -1.02
N CYS A 173 8.99 30.20 -1.26
CA CYS A 173 9.05 29.05 -2.16
C CYS A 173 9.23 29.44 -3.63
N ASP A 174 8.54 30.48 -4.09
CA ASP A 174 8.63 30.97 -5.46
C ASP A 174 10.04 31.52 -5.76
N ASN A 175 10.67 32.20 -4.79
CA ASN A 175 11.99 32.80 -4.96
C ASN A 175 13.15 31.80 -4.78
N ARG A 176 13.04 30.83 -3.85
CA ARG A 176 14.18 29.99 -3.42
C ARG A 176 14.01 28.50 -3.68
N GLN A 177 12.79 28.00 -3.86
CA GLN A 177 12.48 26.56 -3.88
C GLN A 177 11.70 26.13 -5.13
N GLY A 178 11.89 26.83 -6.25
CA GLY A 178 11.31 26.47 -7.54
C GLY A 178 9.78 26.51 -7.59
N GLY A 179 9.15 27.34 -6.75
CA GLY A 179 7.69 27.48 -6.70
C GLY A 179 6.95 26.31 -6.05
N ILE A 180 7.67 25.38 -5.42
CA ILE A 180 7.04 24.26 -4.71
C ILE A 180 6.52 24.78 -3.37
N ARG A 181 5.21 24.99 -3.25
CA ARG A 181 4.60 25.62 -2.05
C ARG A 181 4.18 24.64 -0.96
N ASP A 182 4.33 23.34 -1.18
CA ASP A 182 4.00 22.31 -0.21
C ASP A 182 5.17 22.10 0.80
N PRO A 183 5.00 22.41 2.10
CA PRO A 183 6.04 22.24 3.12
C PRO A 183 6.61 20.82 3.21
N THR A 184 5.85 19.79 2.83
CA THR A 184 6.30 18.38 2.92
C THR A 184 7.42 18.06 1.93
N ARG A 185 7.48 18.83 0.84
CA ARG A 185 8.40 18.67 -0.28
C ARG A 185 9.76 19.33 -0.04
N HIS A 186 9.93 20.02 1.08
CA HIS A 186 11.17 20.72 1.44
C HIS A 186 11.94 19.97 2.53
N ASP A 187 13.26 20.20 2.58
CA ASP A 187 14.13 19.64 3.62
C ASP A 187 13.96 20.36 4.97
N VAL A 188 14.31 19.69 6.07
CA VAL A 188 14.33 20.26 7.44
C VAL A 188 15.02 21.61 7.47
N ARG A 189 16.17 21.75 6.78
CA ARG A 189 16.94 23.01 6.77
C ARG A 189 16.12 24.18 6.22
N VAL A 190 15.42 23.95 5.11
CA VAL A 190 14.61 24.97 4.42
C VAL A 190 13.41 25.40 5.28
N LEU A 191 12.76 24.44 5.94
CA LEU A 191 11.63 24.70 6.83
C LEU A 191 12.07 25.49 8.07
N GLN A 192 13.25 25.19 8.60
CA GLN A 192 13.83 25.89 9.75
C GLN A 192 14.27 27.32 9.39
N GLU A 193 14.90 27.51 8.22
CA GLU A 193 15.29 28.83 7.72
C GLU A 193 14.10 29.78 7.64
N PHE A 194 13.00 29.33 7.02
CA PHE A 194 11.78 30.13 6.92
C PHE A 194 11.20 30.48 8.30
N LEU A 195 11.08 29.52 9.22
CA LEU A 195 10.52 29.78 10.55
C LEU A 195 11.40 30.72 11.39
N ASN A 196 12.72 30.69 11.20
CA ASN A 196 13.64 31.61 11.86
C ASN A 196 13.53 33.04 11.31
N GLU A 197 13.34 33.20 9.99
CA GLU A 197 13.09 34.50 9.35
C GLU A 197 11.77 35.13 9.84
N GLN A 198 10.73 34.31 10.06
CA GLN A 198 9.42 34.75 10.58
C GLN A 198 9.42 35.12 12.07
N GLY A 199 10.27 34.47 12.88
CA GLY A 199 10.38 34.76 14.32
C GLY A 199 11.28 35.94 14.68
N SER A 200 11.98 36.51 13.69
CA SER A 200 12.90 37.64 13.86
C SER A 200 12.31 38.99 13.41
N SER A 201 11.02 39.03 13.09
CA SER A 201 10.32 40.20 12.54
C SER A 201 9.05 40.57 13.29
#